data_AF-A0A1V5P5S1-F1
#
_entry.id   AF-A0A1V5P5S1-F1
#
_cell.length_a   1.000
_cell.length_b   1.000
_cell.length_c   1.000
_cell.angle_alpha   90.00
_cell.angle_beta   90.00
_cell.angle_gamma   90.00
#
_symmetry.space_group_name_H-M   'P 1'
#
loop_
_entity.id
_entity.type
_entity.pdbx_description
1 polymer ?
#
loop_
_entity_poly.entity_id
_entity_poly.type
_entity_poly.pdbx_seq_one_letter_code
_entity_poly.pdbx_strand_id
1 'polypeptide(L)' 'MAAAKALYKHTSLSAEDIVRESLTIASEICVYTNSNINLETLG' A
#
# COMPACT_ATOMS: atom_id res chain seq x y z
N MET A 1 -2.28 0.60 7.53
CA MET A 1 -3.76 0.79 7.48
C MET A 1 -4.18 2.24 7.28
N ALA A 2 -3.61 3.22 7.98
CA ALA A 2 -3.95 4.63 7.81
C ALA A 2 -3.72 5.14 6.36
N ALA A 3 -2.54 4.88 5.80
CA ALA A 3 -2.19 5.25 4.42
C ALA A 3 -3.19 4.66 3.39
N ALA A 4 -3.42 3.34 3.42
CA ALA A 4 -4.38 2.68 2.53
C ALA A 4 -5.79 3.29 2.61
N LYS A 5 -6.28 3.60 3.83
CA LYS A 5 -7.59 4.25 4.02
C LYS A 5 -7.63 5.67 3.46
N ALA A 6 -6.56 6.44 3.60
CA ALA A 6 -6.48 7.78 3.06
C ALA A 6 -6.46 7.75 1.52
N LEU A 7 -5.63 6.89 0.93
CA LEU A 7 -5.53 6.71 -0.52
C LEU A 7 -6.88 6.27 -1.11
N TYR A 8 -7.55 5.29 -0.49
CA TYR A 8 -8.87 4.84 -0.93
C TYR A 8 -9.94 5.94 -0.91
N LYS A 9 -9.88 6.88 0.05
CA LYS A 9 -10.89 7.94 0.20
C LYS A 9 -10.64 9.18 -0.64
N HIS A 10 -9.38 9.46 -0.98
CA HIS A 10 -8.97 10.76 -1.52
C HIS A 10 -8.32 10.66 -2.90
N THR A 11 -8.28 9.47 -3.49
CA THR A 11 -7.70 9.24 -4.82
C THR A 11 -8.59 8.30 -5.63
N SER A 12 -8.36 8.26 -6.94
CA SER A 12 -9.01 7.32 -7.86
C SER A 12 -8.09 6.17 -8.25
N LEU A 13 -7.16 5.81 -7.36
CA LEU A 13 -6.20 4.73 -7.58
C LEU A 13 -6.88 3.36 -7.60
N SER A 14 -6.30 2.42 -8.35
CA SER A 14 -6.75 1.04 -8.34
C SER A 14 -6.45 0.38 -6.98
N ALA A 15 -7.10 -0.77 -6.70
CA ALA A 15 -6.80 -1.53 -5.49
C ALA A 15 -5.32 -1.94 -5.43
N GLU A 16 -4.71 -2.31 -6.57
CA GLU A 16 -3.29 -2.67 -6.63
C GLU A 16 -2.41 -1.47 -6.27
N ASP A 17 -2.67 -0.30 -6.87
CA ASP A 17 -1.89 0.92 -6.63
C ASP A 17 -1.99 1.36 -5.17
N ILE A 18 -3.19 1.31 -4.58
CA ILE A 18 -3.41 1.65 -3.17
C ILE A 18 -2.58 0.74 -2.27
N VAL A 19 -2.60 -0.57 -2.52
CA VAL A 19 -1.85 -1.52 -1.70
C VAL A 19 -0.35 -1.30 -1.87
N ARG A 20 0.13 -1.14 -3.12
CA ARG A 20 1.54 -0.87 -3.43
C ARG A 20 2.05 0.36 -2.68
N GLU A 21 1.41 1.51 -2.85
CA GLU A 21 1.81 2.76 -2.20
C GLU A 21 1.72 2.66 -0.67
N SER A 22 0.67 2.01 -0.16
CA SER A 22 0.51 1.87 1.29
C SER A 22 1.58 0.98 1.93
N LEU A 23 2.04 -0.06 1.23
CA LEU A 23 3.11 -0.94 1.68
C LEU A 23 4.48 -0.29 1.52
N THR A 24 4.70 0.52 0.48
CA THR A 24 5.91 1.34 0.33
C THR A 24 6.06 2.27 1.54
N ILE A 25 5.02 3.04 1.87
CA ILE A 25 5.03 3.92 3.05
C ILE A 25 5.26 3.11 4.34
N ALA A 26 4.67 1.92 4.46
CA ALA A 26 4.87 1.07 5.63
C ALA A 26 6.34 0.60 5.75
N SER A 27 7.01 0.33 4.63
CA SER A 27 8.42 -0.09 4.61
C SER A 27 9.40 1.00 5.05
N GLU A 28 9.01 2.27 4.94
CA GLU A 28 9.83 3.41 5.35
C GLU A 28 9.73 3.70 6.86
N ILE A 29 8.65 3.26 7.51
CA ILE A 29 8.33 3.64 8.89
C ILE A 29 8.46 2.44 9.84
N CYS A 30 8.03 1.25 9.41
CA CYS A 30 8.00 0.06 10.25
C CYS A 30 9.31 -0.71 10.13
N VAL A 31 10.07 -0.82 11.22
CA VAL A 31 11.35 -1.54 11.26
C VAL A 31 11.25 -3.03 10.89
N TYR A 32 10.05 -3.61 10.91
CA TYR A 32 9.77 -5.00 10.53
C TYR A 32 9.22 -5.17 9.12
N THR A 33 9.00 -4.09 8.39
CA THR A 33 8.51 -4.12 7.01
C THR A 33 9.63 -3.60 6.11
N ASN A 34 10.00 -4.37 5.09
CA ASN A 34 10.99 -3.95 4.10
C ASN A 34 10.33 -3.54 2.78
N SER A 35 11.12 -3.04 1.83
CA SER A 35 10.65 -2.55 0.53
C SER A 35 10.49 -3.65 -0.54
N ASN A 36 10.70 -4.92 -0.19
CA ASN A 36 10.55 -6.04 -1.12
C ASN A 36 9.10 -6.56 -1.10
N ILE A 37 8.26 -5.95 -1.95
CA ILE A 37 6.80 -6.17 -1.95
C ILE A 37 6.40 -7.05 -3.13
N ASN A 38 5.76 -8.19 -2.84
CA ASN A 38 5.06 -9.02 -3.83
C ASN A 38 3.55 -8.81 -3.67
N LEU A 39 2.86 -8.53 -4.77
CA LEU A 39 1.40 -8.31 -4.79
C LEU A 39 0.75 -9.39 -5.64
N GLU A 40 -0.30 -9.99 -5.08
CA GLU A 40 -1.17 -10.95 -5.75
C GLU A 40 -2.56 -10.33 -5.89
N THR A 41 -3.19 -10.52 -7.05
CA THR A 41 -4.53 -10.00 -7.34
C THR A 41 -5.49 -11.16 -7.58
N LEU A 42 -6.75 -10.97 -7.15
CA LEU A 42 -7.84 -11.88 -7.46
C LEU A 42 -8.63 -11.24 -8.59
N GLY A 43 -8.59 -11.86 -9.78
CA GLY A 43 -9.37 -11.46 -10.94
C GLY A 43 -10.86 -11.78 -10.80
#